data_AF-A0A6G3YUV9-F1
#
_entry.id   AF-A0A6G3YUV9-F1
#
_cell.length_a   1.000
_cell.length_b   1.000
_cell.length_c   1.000
_cell.angle_alpha   90.00
_cell.angle_beta   90.00
_cell.angle_gamma   90.00
#
_symmetry.space_group_name_H-M   'P 1'
#
loop_
_entity.id
_entity.type
_entity.pdbx_description
1 polymer ?
#
loop_
_entity_poly.entity_id
_entity_poly.type
_entity_poly.pdbx_seq_one_letter_code
_entity_poly.pdbx_strand_id
1 'polypeptide(L)'
;MKTLKFKLYTHKRNRHLKRVVNAAGVIWNHCIALHKRYYRMWGKHLNCSKLQSHIAKLRKRNPFWQWVGSQAVQDICQRIEKAYQLFFKHHKKGVRPPGFKKVKKYKSFTLKQSGYQFLTGNRVKIGRRE
;
A
#
# COMPACT_ATOMS: atom_id res chain seq x y z
N MET A 1 -5.74 2.65 22.36
CA MET A 1 -5.81 3.50 21.14
C MET A 1 -7.26 3.53 20.66
N LYS A 2 -7.92 4.70 20.64
CA LYS A 2 -9.33 4.79 20.21
C LYS A 2 -9.38 4.83 18.68
N THR A 3 -10.12 3.90 18.07
CA THR A 3 -10.31 3.87 16.60
C THR A 3 -11.61 4.55 16.25
N LEU A 4 -11.54 5.65 15.50
CA LEU A 4 -12.73 6.36 15.00
C LEU A 4 -13.04 5.93 13.57
N LYS A 5 -14.31 5.66 13.28
CA LYS A 5 -14.78 5.25 11.95
C LYS A 5 -15.92 6.17 11.52
N PHE A 6 -15.71 6.86 10.41
CA PHE A 6 -16.69 7.79 9.84
C PHE A 6 -17.11 7.34 8.44
N LYS A 7 -18.36 7.63 8.07
CA LYS A 7 -18.87 7.40 6.71
C LYS A 7 -18.32 8.48 5.79
N LEU A 8 -17.68 8.07 4.69
CA LEU A 8 -17.30 9.00 3.62
C LEU A 8 -18.51 9.24 2.70
N TYR A 9 -19.02 10.46 2.69
CA TYR A 9 -20.14 10.85 1.82
C TYR A 9 -19.74 10.83 0.34
N THR A 10 -20.71 10.54 -0.53
CA THR A 10 -20.50 10.46 -1.98
C THR A 10 -20.28 11.84 -2.57
N HIS A 11 -19.16 12.02 -3.27
CA HIS A 11 -18.83 13.28 -3.93
C HIS A 11 -18.04 13.02 -5.22
N LYS A 12 -18.15 13.90 -6.22
CA LYS A 12 -17.44 13.76 -7.51
C LYS A 12 -15.91 13.66 -7.34
N ARG A 13 -15.35 14.31 -6.32
CA ARG A 13 -13.92 14.28 -5.98
C ARG A 13 -13.44 12.89 -5.49
N ASN A 14 -14.33 12.01 -5.03
CA ASN A 14 -13.98 10.67 -4.53
C ASN A 14 -13.37 9.77 -5.62
N ARG A 15 -13.55 10.11 -6.91
CA ARG A 15 -12.86 9.45 -8.03
C ARG A 15 -11.34 9.44 -7.86
N HIS A 16 -10.77 10.49 -7.26
CA HIS A 16 -9.33 10.58 -7.04
C HIS A 16 -8.87 9.57 -5.98
N LEU A 17 -9.61 9.43 -4.88
CA LEU A 17 -9.34 8.39 -3.88
C LEU A 17 -9.41 6.99 -4.50
N LYS A 18 -10.38 6.73 -5.37
CA LYS A 18 -10.45 5.46 -6.11
C LYS A 18 -9.20 5.23 -6.97
N ARG A 19 -8.71 6.24 -7.68
CA ARG A 19 -7.46 6.15 -8.47
C ARG A 19 -6.24 5.85 -7.59
N VAL A 20 -6.12 6.51 -6.43
CA VAL A 20 -5.04 6.27 -5.47
C VAL A 20 -5.09 4.84 -4.93
N VAL A 21 -6.28 4.36 -4.55
CA VAL A 21 -6.49 2.97 -4.10
C VAL A 21 -6.11 1.96 -5.18
N ASN A 22 -6.48 2.22 -6.44
CA ASN A 22 -6.12 1.36 -7.56
C ASN A 22 -4.60 1.33 -7.79
N ALA A 23 -3.94 2.49 -7.76
CA ALA A 23 -2.48 2.57 -7.88
C ALA A 23 -1.78 1.82 -6.74
N ALA A 24 -2.26 1.95 -5.51
CA ALA A 24 -1.76 1.19 -4.36
C ALA A 24 -1.93 -0.33 -4.56
N GLY A 25 -3.05 -0.78 -5.16
CA GLY A 25 -3.26 -2.18 -5.51
C GLY A 25 -2.29 -2.71 -6.57
N VAL A 26 -1.93 -1.88 -7.56
CA VAL A 26 -0.91 -2.23 -8.57
C VAL A 26 0.48 -2.33 -7.93
N ILE A 27 0.85 -1.37 -7.08
CA ILE A 27 2.13 -1.40 -6.34
C ILE A 27 2.21 -2.65 -5.47
N TRP A 28 1.13 -3.00 -4.76
CA TRP A 28 1.04 -4.22 -3.97
C TRP A 28 1.40 -5.46 -4.81
N ASN A 29 0.71 -5.64 -5.94
CA ASN A 29 0.94 -6.79 -6.81
C ASN A 29 2.36 -6.82 -7.37
N HIS A 30 2.92 -5.65 -7.71
CA HIS A 30 4.30 -5.56 -8.16
C HIS A 30 5.28 -6.01 -7.07
N CYS A 31 5.10 -5.57 -5.83
CA CYS A 31 5.92 -6.03 -4.70
C CYS A 31 5.82 -7.55 -4.50
N ILE A 32 4.62 -8.14 -4.57
CA ILE A 32 4.44 -9.60 -4.49
C ILE A 32 5.15 -10.33 -5.63
N ALA A 33 5.07 -9.81 -6.86
CA ALA A 33 5.79 -10.37 -8.00
C ALA A 33 7.31 -10.36 -7.77
N LEU A 34 7.85 -9.26 -7.24
CA LEU A 34 9.27 -9.15 -6.91
C LEU A 34 9.69 -10.15 -5.84
N HIS A 35 8.94 -10.30 -4.75
CA HIS A 35 9.24 -11.30 -3.71
C HIS A 35 9.27 -12.72 -4.30
N LYS A 36 8.25 -13.09 -5.09
CA LYS A 36 8.19 -14.42 -5.72
C LYS A 36 9.35 -14.66 -6.67
N ARG A 37 9.68 -13.67 -7.50
CA ARG A 37 10.80 -13.76 -8.45
C ARG A 37 12.14 -13.88 -7.72
N TYR A 38 12.35 -13.07 -6.69
CA TYR A 38 13.57 -13.09 -5.88
C TYR A 38 13.75 -14.44 -5.18
N TYR A 39 12.68 -14.97 -4.58
CA TYR A 39 12.72 -16.28 -3.95
C TYR A 39 13.00 -17.41 -4.95
N ARG A 40 12.40 -17.38 -6.15
CA ARG A 40 12.66 -18.40 -7.20
C ARG A 40 14.13 -18.42 -7.65
N MET A 41 14.80 -17.26 -7.69
CA MET A 41 16.18 -17.17 -8.19
C MET A 41 17.22 -17.46 -7.10
N TRP A 42 16.98 -17.05 -5.86
CA TRP A 42 18.00 -17.12 -4.79
C TRP A 42 17.60 -17.95 -3.57
N GLY A 43 16.35 -18.42 -3.49
CA GLY A 43 15.82 -19.16 -2.33
C GLY A 43 15.72 -18.32 -1.04
N LYS A 44 15.88 -17.00 -1.13
CA LYS A 44 15.97 -16.09 0.02
C LYS A 44 14.82 -15.09 0.07
N HIS A 45 14.53 -14.60 1.27
CA HIS A 45 13.57 -13.52 1.48
C HIS A 45 14.16 -12.17 1.09
N LEU A 46 13.39 -11.34 0.39
CA LEU A 46 13.82 -10.01 -0.05
C LEU A 46 13.72 -9.02 1.11
N ASN A 47 14.83 -8.35 1.43
CA ASN A 47 14.86 -7.32 2.47
C ASN A 47 13.95 -6.12 2.12
N CYS A 48 13.11 -5.71 3.08
CA CYS A 48 12.16 -4.61 2.94
C CYS A 48 12.80 -3.27 2.57
N SER A 49 13.99 -2.93 3.08
CA SER A 49 14.70 -1.69 2.73
C SER A 49 15.10 -1.66 1.25
N LYS A 50 15.62 -2.79 0.74
CA LYS A 50 15.95 -2.95 -0.68
C LYS A 50 14.70 -2.83 -1.56
N LEU A 51 13.60 -3.46 -1.14
CA LEU A 51 12.31 -3.33 -1.83
C LEU A 51 11.82 -1.88 -1.84
N GLN A 52 11.81 -1.18 -0.70
CA GLN A 52 11.37 0.22 -0.62
C GLN A 52 12.20 1.13 -1.54
N SER A 53 13.52 0.95 -1.56
CA SER A 53 14.43 1.71 -2.42
C SER A 53 14.13 1.46 -3.91
N HIS A 54 13.88 0.20 -4.29
CA HIS A 54 13.52 -0.17 -5.65
C HIS A 54 12.17 0.44 -6.07
N ILE A 55 11.14 0.30 -5.23
CA ILE A 55 9.81 0.87 -5.51
C ILE A 55 9.85 2.40 -5.56
N ALA A 56 10.67 3.05 -4.72
CA ALA A 56 10.85 4.50 -4.77
C ALA A 56 11.42 4.96 -6.12
N LYS A 57 12.40 4.23 -6.68
CA LYS A 57 12.94 4.50 -8.03
C LYS A 57 11.89 4.31 -9.12
N LEU A 58 11.12 3.22 -9.07
CA LEU A 58 10.03 2.96 -10.02
C LEU A 58 8.92 4.02 -9.95
N ARG A 59 8.56 4.45 -8.74
CA ARG A 59 7.56 5.50 -8.52
C ARG A 59 7.96 6.81 -9.18
N LYS A 60 9.24 7.18 -9.15
CA LYS A 60 9.73 8.40 -9.83
C LYS A 60 9.47 8.33 -11.35
N ARG A 61 9.59 7.15 -11.96
CA ARG A 61 9.42 6.94 -13.41
C ARG A 61 7.97 6.72 -13.85
N ASN A 62 7.06 6.35 -12.93
CA ASN A 62 5.69 6.02 -13.26
C ASN A 62 4.70 7.06 -12.70
N PRO A 63 4.12 7.94 -13.55
CA PRO A 63 3.17 8.96 -13.13
C PRO A 63 1.94 8.39 -12.39
N PHE A 64 1.48 7.19 -12.76
CA PHE A 64 0.35 6.54 -12.10
C PHE A 64 0.68 6.16 -10.65
N TRP A 65 1.92 5.80 -10.36
CA TRP A 65 2.34 5.45 -8.99
C TRP A 65 2.63 6.68 -8.14
N GLN A 66 2.91 7.84 -8.75
CA GLN A 66 3.11 9.10 -8.04
C GLN A 66 1.85 9.61 -7.34
N TRP A 67 0.66 9.18 -7.79
CA TRP A 67 -0.61 9.45 -7.10
C TRP A 67 -0.62 8.90 -5.66
N VAL A 68 0.15 7.84 -5.39
CA VAL A 68 0.31 7.29 -4.05
C VAL A 68 1.46 8.02 -3.35
N GLY A 69 1.16 8.57 -2.17
CA GLY A 69 2.16 9.23 -1.33
C GLY A 69 3.29 8.27 -0.95
N SER A 70 4.52 8.79 -0.83
CA SER A 70 5.70 7.99 -0.48
C SER A 70 5.53 7.21 0.82
N GLN A 71 4.92 7.82 1.84
CA GLN A 71 4.61 7.15 3.12
C GLN A 71 3.65 5.97 2.94
N ALA A 72 2.63 6.10 2.09
CA ALA A 72 1.67 5.04 1.81
C ALA A 72 2.33 3.88 1.04
N VAL A 73 3.26 4.18 0.12
CA VAL A 73 4.05 3.17 -0.58
C VAL A 73 4.95 2.40 0.38
N GLN A 74 5.63 3.09 1.29
CA GLN A 74 6.44 2.44 2.33
C GLN A 74 5.58 1.56 3.25
N ASP A 75 4.39 2.03 3.63
CA ASP A 75 3.44 1.24 4.42
C ASP A 75 3.02 -0.05 3.71
N ILE A 76 2.77 0.01 2.39
CA ILE A 76 2.48 -1.17 1.56
C ILE A 76 3.61 -2.20 1.66
N CYS A 77 4.86 -1.76 1.47
CA CYS A 77 6.02 -2.65 1.59
C CYS A 77 6.14 -3.26 2.99
N GLN A 78 5.98 -2.45 4.04
CA GLN A 78 6.02 -2.92 5.43
C GLN A 78 4.90 -3.90 5.75
N ARG A 79 3.70 -3.71 5.19
CA ARG A 79 2.57 -4.63 5.39
C ARG A 79 2.81 -5.97 4.71
N ILE A 80 3.44 -5.98 3.53
CA ILE A 80 3.86 -7.21 2.85
C ILE A 80 4.93 -7.93 3.69
N GLU A 81 5.93 -7.19 4.17
CA GLU A 81 6.99 -7.73 5.02
C GLU A 81 6.42 -8.38 6.28
N LYS A 82 5.53 -7.69 7.01
CA LYS A 82 4.85 -8.24 8.18
C LYS A 82 4.06 -9.51 7.86
N ALA A 83 3.37 -9.54 6.71
CA ALA A 83 2.65 -10.74 6.28
C ALA A 83 3.59 -11.93 6.01
N TYR A 84 4.75 -11.68 5.41
CA TYR A 84 5.78 -12.72 5.24
C TYR A 84 6.38 -13.18 6.58
N GLN A 85 6.68 -12.26 7.50
CA GLN A 85 7.18 -12.61 8.84
C GLN A 85 6.17 -13.48 9.60
N LEU A 86 4.88 -13.12 9.56
CA LEU A 86 3.81 -13.93 10.14
C LEU A 86 3.70 -15.30 9.46
N PHE A 87 3.83 -15.35 8.13
CA PHE A 87 3.88 -16.61 7.40
C PHE A 87 5.04 -17.48 7.88
N PHE A 88 6.27 -16.98 7.93
CA PHE A 88 7.42 -17.77 8.37
C PHE A 88 7.27 -18.24 9.83
N LYS A 89 6.74 -17.40 10.72
CA LYS A 89 6.52 -17.75 12.14
C LYS A 89 5.41 -18.79 12.35
N HIS A 90 4.37 -18.78 11.52
CA HIS A 90 3.15 -19.57 11.74
C HIS A 90 2.75 -20.46 10.56
N HIS A 91 3.66 -20.77 9.64
CA HIS A 91 3.38 -21.58 8.45
C HIS A 91 2.77 -22.95 8.80
N LYS A 92 3.21 -23.58 9.89
CA LYS A 92 2.67 -24.87 10.38
C LYS A 92 1.21 -24.79 10.84
N LYS A 93 0.69 -23.59 11.14
CA LYS A 93 -0.69 -23.35 11.59
C LYS A 93 -1.63 -22.98 10.42
N GLY A 94 -1.22 -23.25 9.18
CA GLY A 94 -2.03 -22.97 7.99
C GLY A 94 -1.99 -21.52 7.49
N VAL A 95 -1.11 -20.68 8.05
CA VAL A 95 -0.91 -19.31 7.55
C VAL A 95 -0.30 -19.37 6.15
N ARG A 96 -0.87 -18.62 5.21
CA ARG A 96 -0.42 -18.56 3.81
C ARG A 96 0.38 -17.29 3.55
N PRO A 97 1.36 -17.32 2.63
CA PRO A 97 2.12 -16.13 2.27
C PRO A 97 1.21 -15.10 1.58
N PRO A 98 1.55 -13.81 1.63
CA PRO A 98 0.77 -12.78 0.95
C PRO A 98 0.69 -13.05 -0.56
N GLY A 99 -0.53 -12.95 -1.09
CA GLY A 99 -0.82 -13.26 -2.48
C GLY A 99 -1.11 -12.04 -3.35
N PHE A 100 -1.22 -12.30 -4.66
CA PHE A 100 -1.76 -11.33 -5.61
C PHE A 100 -3.21 -11.00 -5.25
N LYS A 101 -3.59 -9.75 -5.46
CA LYS A 101 -4.95 -9.27 -5.20
C LYS A 101 -5.49 -8.57 -6.44
N LYS A 102 -6.71 -8.93 -6.87
CA LYS A 102 -7.42 -8.17 -7.90
C LYS A 102 -7.49 -6.71 -7.46
N VAL A 103 -7.04 -5.76 -8.29
CA VAL A 103 -6.95 -4.33 -7.92
C VAL A 103 -8.29 -3.80 -7.42
N LYS A 104 -9.41 -4.19 -8.06
CA LYS A 104 -10.78 -3.87 -7.62
C LYS A 104 -11.15 -4.32 -6.20
N LYS A 105 -10.45 -5.33 -5.66
CA LYS A 105 -10.65 -5.82 -4.27
C LYS A 105 -9.73 -5.11 -3.26
N TYR A 106 -8.77 -4.31 -3.73
CA TYR A 106 -7.90 -3.51 -2.86
C TYR A 106 -8.71 -2.28 -2.41
N LYS A 107 -8.93 -2.12 -1.10
CA LYS A 107 -9.94 -1.18 -0.57
C LYS A 107 -9.35 0.01 0.20
N SER A 108 -8.08 -0.05 0.60
CA SER A 108 -7.51 0.92 1.53
C SER A 108 -6.03 1.18 1.30
N PHE A 109 -5.60 2.39 1.64
CA PHE A 109 -4.21 2.76 1.82
C PHE A 109 -4.08 3.55 3.13
N THR A 110 -2.90 3.49 3.73
CA THR A 110 -2.63 4.13 5.02
C THR A 110 -1.87 5.43 4.80
N LEU A 111 -2.27 6.49 5.50
CA LEU A 111 -1.52 7.74 5.61
C LEU A 111 -1.05 7.84 7.06
N LYS A 112 0.27 7.98 7.27
CA LYS A 112 0.87 7.88 8.62
C LYS A 112 0.89 9.22 9.34
N GLN A 113 1.69 10.17 8.83
CA GLN A 113 1.95 11.46 9.48
C GLN A 113 1.65 12.65 8.57
N SER A 114 1.45 12.40 7.27
CA SER A 114 1.23 13.46 6.29
C SER A 114 0.31 12.98 5.17
N GLY A 115 -0.18 13.93 4.37
CA GLY A 115 -1.06 13.65 3.24
C GLY A 115 -2.54 13.69 3.57
N TYR A 116 -2.93 14.13 4.77
CA TYR A 116 -4.29 14.52 5.09
C TYR A 116 -4.32 15.69 6.08
N GLN A 117 -5.44 16.42 6.11
CA GLN A 117 -5.70 17.50 7.06
C GLN A 117 -7.19 17.49 7.42
N PHE A 118 -7.50 17.62 8.71
CA PHE A 118 -8.87 17.85 9.17
C PHE A 118 -9.22 19.33 9.00
N LEU A 119 -10.33 19.61 8.32
CA LEU A 119 -10.85 20.95 8.11
C LEU A 119 -12.08 21.16 9.01
N THR A 120 -12.47 22.42 9.19
CA THR A 120 -13.71 22.75 9.91
C THR A 120 -14.94 22.19 9.17
N GLY A 121 -15.93 21.73 9.95
CA GLY A 121 -17.22 21.25 9.45
C GLY A 121 -17.16 19.90 8.73
N ASN A 122 -16.82 18.80 9.43
CA ASN A 122 -16.86 17.41 8.91
C ASN A 122 -16.15 17.19 7.57
N ARG A 123 -15.11 17.98 7.29
CA ARG A 123 -14.33 17.92 6.05
C ARG A 123 -12.92 17.43 6.30
N VAL A 124 -12.39 16.68 5.34
CA VAL A 124 -11.00 16.21 5.34
C VAL A 124 -10.39 16.49 3.98
N LYS A 125 -9.20 17.07 3.97
CA LYS A 125 -8.34 17.20 2.79
C LYS A 125 -7.45 15.97 2.74
N ILE A 126 -7.34 15.32 1.59
CA ILE A 126 -6.42 14.18 1.36
C ILE A 126 -5.56 14.51 0.15
N GLY A 127 -4.25 14.50 0.33
CA GLY A 127 -3.26 14.93 -0.66
C GLY A 127 -3.09 16.45 -0.73
N ARG A 128 -2.30 16.90 -1.71
CA ARG A 128 -1.92 18.31 -1.88
C ARG A 128 -2.79 19.07 -2.89
N ARG A 129 -3.76 18.44 -3.53
CA ARG A 129 -4.59 19.11 -4.53
C ARG A 129 -5.75 19.85 -3.86
N GLU A 130 -5.90 21.11 -4.24
CA GLU A 130 -6.97 22.03 -3.84
C GLU A 130 -8.32 21.63 -4.44
#